data_AF-A0A2D5QFY1-F1
#
_entry.id   AF-A0A2D5QFY1-F1
#
_cell.length_a   1.000
_cell.length_b   1.000
_cell.length_c   1.000
_cell.angle_alpha   90.00
_cell.angle_beta   90.00
_cell.angle_gamma   90.00
#
_symmetry.space_group_name_H-M   'P 1'
#
loop_
_entity.id
_entity.type
_entity.pdbx_description
1 polymer ?
#
loop_
_entity_poly.entity_id
_entity_poly.type
_entity_poly.pdbx_seq_one_letter_code
_entity_poly.pdbx_strand_id
1 'polypeptide(L)'
;MCINEKVSLAAFAICSLSCIYLFKRNNKNDRWISIMFGYLGSMQLLEYLMWKDQECTGLNQFATTIGFFHNILQPLISLLIAYYFTGGNIPSYIYIIFIIYLISSLPQIIKMKKKNQCSLPCNNGEVGLSWKYTNTKYQVYVWGIFCLAIIAPFLSMKENGKIYAGSILGIYILAHFISISRCPKNKGSPPNGSWWCMMAAFIPLLAIKINN
;
A
#
# COMPACT_ATOMS: atom_id res chain seq x y z
N MET A 1 -9.68 4.24 -4.19
CA MET A 1 -9.30 4.67 -5.55
C MET A 1 -9.08 6.16 -5.55
N CYS A 2 -7.84 6.57 -5.72
CA CYS A 2 -7.49 7.98 -5.61
C CYS A 2 -7.34 8.54 -7.01
N ILE A 3 -8.52 8.76 -7.61
CA ILE A 3 -8.70 9.15 -9.02
C ILE A 3 -8.42 10.64 -9.25
N ASN A 4 -8.31 11.44 -8.19
CA ASN A 4 -7.98 12.86 -8.24
C ASN A 4 -7.42 13.32 -6.88
N GLU A 5 -6.89 14.55 -6.86
CA GLU A 5 -6.33 15.20 -5.67
C GLU A 5 -7.28 15.20 -4.46
N LYS A 6 -8.58 15.46 -4.67
CA LYS A 6 -9.57 15.58 -3.58
C LYS A 6 -9.79 14.24 -2.89
N VAL A 7 -9.87 13.16 -3.67
CA VAL A 7 -10.05 11.81 -3.13
C VAL A 7 -8.78 11.33 -2.42
N SER A 8 -7.60 11.63 -2.95
CA SER A 8 -6.32 11.37 -2.25
C SER A 8 -6.27 12.05 -0.89
N LEU A 9 -6.60 13.34 -0.82
CA LEU A 9 -6.59 14.09 0.43
C LEU A 9 -7.65 13.59 1.42
N ALA A 10 -8.86 13.29 0.94
CA ALA A 10 -9.93 12.74 1.77
C ALA A 10 -9.56 11.36 2.34
N ALA A 11 -8.98 10.47 1.52
CA ALA A 11 -8.53 9.16 1.96
C ALA A 11 -7.40 9.27 3.01
N PHE A 12 -6.47 10.20 2.81
CA PHE A 12 -5.43 10.50 3.80
C PHE A 12 -6.06 10.96 5.12
N ALA A 13 -6.97 11.96 5.09
CA ALA A 13 -7.60 12.48 6.29
C ALA A 13 -8.40 11.41 7.06
N ILE A 14 -9.22 10.62 6.37
CA ILE A 14 -9.98 9.52 6.97
C ILE A 14 -9.04 8.50 7.62
N CYS A 15 -7.98 8.08 6.92
CA CYS A 15 -7.00 7.14 7.43
C CYS A 15 -6.29 7.70 8.67
N SER A 16 -5.80 8.93 8.61
CA SER A 16 -5.09 9.58 9.72
C SER A 16 -5.96 9.75 10.95
N LEU A 17 -7.20 10.25 10.80
CA LEU A 17 -8.13 10.40 11.93
C LEU A 17 -8.48 9.05 12.56
N SER A 18 -8.72 8.02 11.74
CA SER A 18 -9.00 6.67 12.21
C SER A 18 -7.80 6.06 12.94
N CYS A 19 -6.58 6.24 12.41
CA CYS A 19 -5.36 5.77 13.05
C CYS A 19 -5.12 6.50 14.38
N ILE A 20 -5.27 7.83 14.44
CA ILE A 20 -5.15 8.61 15.67
C ILE A 20 -6.16 8.11 16.72
N TYR A 21 -7.40 7.86 16.31
CA TYR A 21 -8.42 7.31 17.20
C TYR A 21 -8.04 5.92 17.73
N LEU A 22 -7.66 4.99 16.86
CA LEU A 22 -7.20 3.64 17.25
C LEU A 22 -6.01 3.72 18.21
N PHE A 23 -5.01 4.55 17.90
CA PHE A 23 -3.82 4.72 18.75
C PHE A 23 -4.19 5.17 20.17
N LYS A 24 -5.14 6.09 20.30
CA LYS A 24 -5.64 6.58 21.60
C LYS A 24 -6.51 5.55 22.32
N ARG A 25 -7.39 4.83 21.61
CA ARG A 25 -8.24 3.78 22.18
C ARG A 25 -7.43 2.62 22.75
N ASN A 26 -6.37 2.22 22.04
CA ASN A 26 -5.34 1.31 22.53
C ASN A 26 -5.83 -0.11 22.92
N ASN A 27 -6.79 -0.68 22.18
CA ASN A 27 -7.15 -2.10 22.32
C ASN A 27 -6.04 -3.02 21.74
N LYS A 28 -6.18 -4.34 21.93
CA LYS A 28 -5.13 -5.37 21.74
C LYS A 28 -4.32 -5.27 20.43
N ASN A 29 -4.93 -4.85 19.32
CA ASN A 29 -4.27 -4.68 18.02
C ASN A 29 -4.34 -3.25 17.46
N ASP A 30 -4.88 -2.30 18.21
CA ASP A 30 -5.13 -0.94 17.69
C ASP A 30 -3.84 -0.23 17.33
N ARG A 31 -2.81 -0.32 18.18
CA ARG A 31 -1.51 0.30 17.90
C ARG A 31 -0.85 -0.32 16.67
N TRP A 32 -0.97 -1.64 16.49
CA TRP A 32 -0.45 -2.31 15.31
C TRP A 32 -1.09 -1.75 14.05
N ILE A 33 -2.43 -1.75 14.00
CA ILE A 33 -3.18 -1.23 12.85
C ILE A 33 -2.85 0.25 12.64
N SER A 34 -2.88 1.07 13.70
CA SER A 34 -2.60 2.50 13.60
C SER A 34 -1.22 2.80 13.04
N ILE A 35 -0.17 2.10 13.47
CA ILE A 35 1.20 2.37 12.99
C ILE A 35 1.33 1.91 11.54
N MET A 36 0.87 0.69 11.24
CA MET A 36 0.98 0.13 9.89
C MET A 36 0.18 0.94 8.87
N PHE A 37 -1.06 1.28 9.20
CA PHE A 37 -1.92 2.06 8.31
C PHE A 37 -1.65 3.56 8.35
N GLY A 38 -1.05 4.09 9.42
CA GLY A 38 -0.48 5.43 9.40
C GLY A 38 0.63 5.55 8.34
N TYR A 39 1.51 4.54 8.28
CA TYR A 39 2.53 4.45 7.22
C TYR A 39 1.88 4.27 5.85
N LEU A 40 1.12 3.18 5.63
CA LEU A 40 0.48 2.90 4.33
C LEU A 40 -0.41 4.05 3.84
N GLY A 41 -1.16 4.69 4.74
CA GLY A 41 -2.04 5.81 4.45
C GLY A 41 -1.31 7.09 4.04
N SER A 42 -0.06 7.30 4.48
CA SER A 42 0.75 8.44 4.04
C SER A 42 1.03 8.43 2.54
N MET A 43 0.91 7.27 1.88
CA MET A 43 0.94 7.17 0.42
C MET A 43 -0.13 8.03 -0.25
N GLN A 44 -1.29 8.23 0.40
CA GLN A 44 -2.38 9.05 -0.14
C GLN A 44 -2.02 10.55 -0.15
N LEU A 45 -1.23 11.00 0.82
CA LEU A 45 -0.67 12.35 0.80
C LEU A 45 0.34 12.50 -0.35
N LEU A 46 1.19 11.49 -0.58
CA LEU A 46 2.13 11.50 -1.71
C LEU A 46 1.40 11.52 -3.06
N GLU A 47 0.32 10.75 -3.21
CA GLU A 47 -0.52 10.83 -4.41
C GLU A 47 -1.18 12.19 -4.59
N TYR A 48 -1.66 12.82 -3.51
CA TYR A 48 -2.16 14.19 -3.57
C TYR A 48 -1.10 15.15 -4.14
N LEU A 49 0.15 15.07 -3.66
CA LEU A 49 1.25 15.89 -4.16
C LEU A 49 1.59 15.59 -5.63
N MET A 50 1.52 14.34 -6.05
CA MET A 50 1.66 13.98 -7.47
C MET A 50 0.56 14.66 -8.30
N TRP A 51 -0.70 14.58 -7.86
CA TRP A 51 -1.84 15.23 -8.53
C TRP A 51 -1.71 16.74 -8.67
N LYS A 52 -1.08 17.43 -7.71
CA LYS A 52 -0.86 18.89 -7.76
C LYS A 52 0.08 19.35 -8.89
N ASP A 53 0.92 18.46 -9.42
CA ASP A 53 1.92 18.79 -10.45
C ASP A 53 1.87 17.80 -11.62
N GLN A 54 0.84 17.92 -12.45
CA GLN A 54 0.68 17.06 -13.64
C GLN A 54 1.58 17.48 -14.82
N GLU A 55 2.09 18.71 -14.79
CA GLU A 55 3.11 19.20 -15.73
C GLU A 55 4.51 18.64 -15.43
N CYS A 56 4.67 17.90 -14.32
CA CYS A 56 5.91 17.23 -13.94
C CYS A 56 7.09 18.21 -13.74
N THR A 57 6.80 19.38 -13.19
CA THR A 57 7.74 20.50 -12.96
C THR A 57 8.73 20.25 -11.82
N GLY A 58 8.44 19.29 -10.93
CA GLY A 58 9.41 18.78 -9.96
C GLY A 58 8.77 18.19 -8.70
N LEU A 59 7.64 18.75 -8.27
CA LEU A 59 6.90 18.25 -7.10
C LEU A 59 6.43 16.81 -7.32
N ASN A 60 5.93 16.49 -8.52
CA ASN A 60 5.53 15.13 -8.87
C ASN A 60 6.73 14.19 -8.91
N GLN A 61 7.86 14.60 -9.51
CA GLN A 61 9.09 13.79 -9.54
C GLN A 61 9.60 13.47 -8.13
N PHE A 62 9.56 14.46 -7.24
CA PHE A 62 9.88 14.31 -5.83
C PHE A 62 8.91 13.33 -5.15
N ALA A 63 7.59 13.60 -5.22
CA ALA A 63 6.57 12.76 -4.61
C ALA A 63 6.59 11.31 -5.13
N THR A 64 6.79 11.10 -6.43
CA THR A 64 6.94 9.77 -7.06
C THR A 64 8.20 9.06 -6.56
N THR A 65 9.28 9.79 -6.31
CA THR A 65 10.52 9.21 -5.77
C THR A 65 10.36 8.81 -4.32
N ILE A 66 9.77 9.67 -3.48
CA ILE A 66 9.44 9.30 -2.09
C ILE A 66 8.42 8.16 -2.07
N GLY A 67 7.41 8.20 -2.93
CA GLY A 67 6.40 7.14 -3.07
C GLY A 67 7.00 5.79 -3.46
N PHE A 68 8.02 5.79 -4.32
CA PHE A 68 8.77 4.58 -4.65
C PHE A 68 9.46 3.98 -3.42
N PHE A 69 10.24 4.78 -2.67
CA PHE A 69 10.92 4.31 -1.46
C PHE A 69 9.92 3.86 -0.38
N HIS A 70 8.89 4.66 -0.18
CA HIS A 70 7.80 4.37 0.73
C HIS A 70 7.20 2.99 0.42
N ASN A 71 6.92 2.72 -0.86
CA ASN A 71 6.32 1.48 -1.31
C ASN A 71 7.23 0.25 -1.10
N ILE A 72 8.49 0.30 -1.54
CA ILE A 72 9.41 -0.85 -1.36
C ILE A 72 9.74 -1.13 0.11
N LEU A 73 9.57 -0.15 1.00
CA LEU A 73 9.76 -0.34 2.44
C LEU A 73 8.53 -0.93 3.15
N GLN A 74 7.34 -0.98 2.52
CA GLN A 74 6.12 -1.49 3.16
C GLN A 74 6.26 -2.91 3.73
N PRO A 75 6.84 -3.91 3.02
CA PRO A 75 7.02 -5.25 3.57
C PRO A 75 7.97 -5.27 4.77
N LEU A 76 9.03 -4.45 4.75
CA LEU A 76 9.97 -4.34 5.87
C LEU A 76 9.28 -3.72 7.08
N ILE A 77 8.54 -2.62 6.91
CA ILE A 77 7.79 -1.97 7.98
C ILE A 77 6.75 -2.93 8.58
N SER A 78 6.03 -3.69 7.74
CA SER A 78 5.08 -4.71 8.23
C SER A 78 5.76 -5.76 9.11
N LEU A 79 6.92 -6.26 8.69
CA LEU A 79 7.71 -7.23 9.46
C LEU A 79 8.23 -6.64 10.77
N LEU A 80 8.76 -5.41 10.76
CA LEU A 80 9.28 -4.74 11.96
C LEU A 80 8.18 -4.47 12.99
N ILE A 81 7.00 -4.06 12.55
CA ILE A 81 5.83 -3.88 13.42
C ILE A 81 5.47 -5.23 14.06
N ALA A 82 5.40 -6.30 13.27
CA ALA A 82 5.13 -7.62 13.83
C ALA A 82 6.17 -8.05 14.85
N TYR A 83 7.45 -7.82 14.55
CA TYR A 83 8.55 -8.17 15.44
C TYR A 83 8.42 -7.45 16.78
N TYR A 84 8.13 -6.15 16.75
CA TYR A 84 7.93 -5.33 17.93
C TYR A 84 6.75 -5.83 18.80
N PHE A 85 5.59 -6.08 18.20
CA PHE A 85 4.38 -6.44 18.96
C PHE A 85 4.32 -7.91 19.41
N THR A 86 5.06 -8.81 18.77
CA THR A 86 5.13 -10.22 19.18
C THR A 86 6.36 -10.52 20.05
N GLY A 87 7.22 -9.55 20.31
CA GLY A 87 8.49 -9.76 21.01
C GLY A 87 9.42 -10.70 20.25
N GLY A 88 9.42 -10.62 18.91
CA GLY A 88 10.22 -11.46 18.03
C GLY A 88 9.62 -12.85 17.73
N ASN A 89 8.50 -13.23 18.35
CA ASN A 89 7.81 -14.50 18.10
C ASN A 89 7.04 -14.48 16.77
N ILE A 90 7.78 -14.46 15.66
CA ILE A 90 7.24 -14.51 14.30
C ILE A 90 7.49 -15.91 13.72
N PRO A 91 6.47 -16.60 13.20
CA PRO A 91 6.64 -17.86 12.48
C PRO A 91 7.65 -17.78 11.33
N SER A 92 8.45 -18.85 11.16
CA SER A 92 9.52 -18.93 10.16
C SER A 92 9.06 -18.68 8.72
N TYR A 93 7.85 -19.10 8.36
CA TYR A 93 7.30 -18.91 7.02
C TYR A 93 7.16 -17.44 6.63
N ILE A 94 6.99 -16.51 7.59
CA ILE A 94 6.90 -15.08 7.31
C ILE A 94 8.27 -14.54 6.87
N TYR A 95 9.35 -14.97 7.52
CA TYR A 95 10.70 -14.65 7.09
C TYR A 95 11.02 -15.24 5.72
N ILE A 96 10.57 -16.47 5.44
CA ILE A 96 10.74 -17.10 4.12
C ILE A 96 10.07 -16.25 3.03
N ILE A 97 8.82 -15.81 3.24
CA ILE A 97 8.10 -14.94 2.29
C ILE A 97 8.85 -13.62 2.11
N PHE A 98 9.35 -13.03 3.19
CA PHE A 98 10.13 -11.79 3.12
C PHE A 98 11.46 -11.96 2.37
N ILE A 99 12.17 -13.07 2.57
CA ILE A 99 13.39 -13.40 1.83
C ILE A 99 13.06 -13.57 0.34
N ILE A 100 11.98 -14.28 0.00
CA ILE A 100 11.52 -14.42 -1.39
C ILE A 100 11.25 -13.02 -1.99
N TYR A 101 10.60 -12.13 -1.26
CA TYR A 101 10.41 -10.74 -1.67
C TYR A 101 11.73 -10.03 -1.98
N LEU A 102 12.72 -10.11 -1.09
CA LEU A 102 14.03 -9.46 -1.25
C LEU A 102 14.81 -9.99 -2.45
N ILE A 103 14.80 -11.31 -2.69
CA ILE A 103 15.61 -11.92 -3.76
C ILE A 103 14.91 -11.88 -5.13
N SER A 104 13.57 -11.89 -5.17
CA SER A 104 12.82 -12.03 -6.43
C SER A 104 12.10 -10.75 -6.87
N SER A 105 11.37 -10.11 -5.97
CA SER A 105 10.41 -9.06 -6.30
C SER A 105 11.02 -7.66 -6.20
N LEU A 106 11.73 -7.38 -5.12
CA LEU A 106 12.42 -6.10 -4.91
C LEU A 106 13.40 -5.76 -6.05
N PRO A 107 14.25 -6.68 -6.56
CA PRO A 107 15.18 -6.35 -7.64
C PRO A 107 14.46 -6.00 -8.94
N GLN A 108 13.31 -6.65 -9.21
CA GLN A 108 12.48 -6.32 -10.37
C GLN A 108 11.85 -4.93 -10.25
N ILE A 109 11.36 -4.57 -9.05
CA ILE A 109 10.79 -3.24 -8.79
C ILE A 109 11.86 -2.15 -8.92
N ILE A 110 13.06 -2.37 -8.36
CA ILE A 110 14.18 -1.41 -8.44
C ILE A 110 14.59 -1.17 -9.90
N LYS A 111 14.69 -2.24 -10.72
CA LYS A 111 15.03 -2.11 -12.15
C LYS A 111 14.05 -1.23 -12.94
N MET A 112 12.81 -1.11 -12.48
CA MET A 112 11.80 -0.29 -13.15
C MET A 112 11.84 1.19 -12.78
N LYS A 113 12.56 1.58 -11.71
CA LYS A 113 12.67 2.98 -11.29
C LYS A 113 13.66 3.74 -12.18
N LYS A 114 13.19 4.79 -12.84
CA LYS A 114 14.02 5.73 -13.61
C LYS A 114 14.28 7.02 -12.83
N LYS A 115 15.34 7.74 -13.20
CA LYS A 115 15.61 9.11 -12.73
C LYS A 115 14.51 10.05 -13.22
N ASN A 116 14.10 11.01 -12.38
CA ASN A 116 13.09 12.03 -12.71
C ASN A 116 11.75 11.48 -13.24
N GLN A 117 11.38 10.29 -12.78
CA GLN A 117 10.13 9.65 -13.19
C GLN A 117 8.94 10.32 -12.49
N CYS A 118 7.91 10.68 -13.26
CA CYS A 118 6.63 11.15 -12.76
C CYS A 118 5.55 10.06 -12.77
N SER A 119 4.60 10.19 -11.85
CA SER A 119 3.34 9.45 -11.83
C SER A 119 2.28 10.31 -12.51
N LEU A 120 1.81 9.88 -13.67
CA LEU A 120 0.84 10.62 -14.50
C LEU A 120 -0.44 9.80 -14.65
N PRO A 121 -1.57 10.42 -15.00
CA PRO A 121 -2.85 9.73 -15.01
C PRO A 121 -2.92 8.76 -16.18
N CYS A 122 -3.58 7.64 -15.97
CA CYS A 122 -3.99 6.77 -17.08
C CYS A 122 -5.19 7.40 -17.80
N ASN A 123 -5.25 7.28 -19.14
CA ASN A 123 -6.38 7.71 -19.98
C ASN A 123 -6.88 9.12 -19.62
N ASN A 124 -6.03 10.15 -19.73
CA ASN A 124 -6.39 11.56 -19.51
C ASN A 124 -6.99 11.90 -18.13
N GLY A 125 -6.83 11.05 -17.10
CA GLY A 125 -7.27 11.38 -15.74
C GLY A 125 -8.40 10.51 -15.18
N GLU A 126 -9.11 9.75 -16.00
CA GLU A 126 -10.36 9.12 -15.60
C GLU A 126 -10.19 7.92 -14.64
N VAL A 127 -8.98 7.36 -14.59
CA VAL A 127 -8.75 6.05 -13.94
C VAL A 127 -7.90 6.14 -12.67
N GLY A 128 -7.01 7.14 -12.59
CA GLY A 128 -6.05 7.31 -11.51
C GLY A 128 -4.60 7.42 -12.01
N LEU A 129 -3.67 7.62 -11.08
CA LEU A 129 -2.25 7.72 -11.38
C LEU A 129 -1.67 6.37 -11.83
N SER A 130 -0.86 6.40 -12.88
CA SER A 130 -0.07 5.28 -13.36
C SER A 130 1.36 5.39 -12.85
N TRP A 131 1.79 4.38 -12.11
CA TRP A 131 3.11 4.33 -11.52
C TRP A 131 4.01 3.46 -12.38
N LYS A 132 4.81 4.05 -13.27
CA LYS A 132 5.58 3.24 -14.24
C LYS A 132 6.55 2.24 -13.59
N TYR A 133 6.98 2.47 -12.35
CA TYR A 133 7.86 1.54 -11.63
C TYR A 133 7.15 0.25 -11.19
N THR A 134 5.82 0.19 -11.29
CA THR A 134 5.05 -1.02 -11.01
C THR A 134 4.94 -1.98 -12.19
N ASN A 135 5.40 -1.57 -13.37
CA ASN A 135 5.21 -2.30 -14.63
C ASN A 135 6.32 -3.33 -14.86
N THR A 136 6.49 -4.26 -13.92
CA THR A 136 7.52 -5.31 -13.99
C THR A 136 7.16 -6.40 -14.99
N LYS A 137 8.16 -7.14 -15.51
CA LYS A 137 7.97 -8.20 -16.51
C LYS A 137 7.00 -9.29 -16.06
N TYR A 138 7.10 -9.72 -14.79
CA TYR A 138 6.26 -10.75 -14.19
C TYR A 138 5.34 -10.14 -13.14
N GLN A 139 4.47 -9.24 -13.59
CA GLN A 139 3.78 -8.31 -12.72
C GLN A 139 2.92 -8.98 -11.63
N VAL A 140 2.12 -9.99 -11.99
CA VAL A 140 1.27 -10.74 -11.04
C VAL A 140 2.12 -11.43 -9.97
N TYR A 141 3.22 -12.06 -10.37
CA TYR A 141 4.15 -12.72 -9.46
C TYR A 141 4.80 -11.70 -8.50
N VAL A 142 5.42 -10.65 -9.04
CA VAL A 142 6.14 -9.64 -8.25
C VAL A 142 5.24 -8.97 -7.22
N TRP A 143 4.06 -8.52 -7.63
CA TRP A 143 3.15 -7.82 -6.74
C TRP A 143 2.34 -8.77 -5.84
N GLY A 144 2.14 -10.02 -6.27
CA GLY A 144 1.60 -11.07 -5.42
C GLY A 144 2.54 -11.38 -4.24
N ILE A 145 3.83 -11.58 -4.49
CA ILE A 145 4.84 -11.78 -3.45
C ILE A 145 4.96 -10.54 -2.55
N PHE A 146 4.97 -9.34 -3.12
CA PHE A 146 4.95 -8.08 -2.36
C PHE A 146 3.74 -8.01 -1.41
N CYS A 147 2.55 -8.30 -1.92
CA CYS A 147 1.31 -8.31 -1.16
C CYS A 147 1.36 -9.35 -0.03
N LEU A 148 1.82 -10.57 -0.32
CA LEU A 148 2.02 -11.61 0.70
C LEU A 148 3.02 -11.18 1.78
N ALA A 149 4.12 -10.51 1.40
CA ALA A 149 5.11 -10.04 2.36
C ALA A 149 4.57 -8.91 3.27
N ILE A 150 3.61 -8.12 2.81
CA ILE A 150 2.89 -7.14 3.64
C ILE A 150 1.88 -7.84 4.57
N ILE A 151 1.14 -8.82 4.05
CA ILE A 151 0.01 -9.44 4.74
C ILE A 151 0.44 -10.49 5.76
N ALA A 152 1.45 -11.30 5.45
CA ALA A 152 1.85 -12.43 6.29
C ALA A 152 2.16 -12.02 7.76
N PRO A 153 2.84 -10.89 8.05
CA PRO A 153 3.04 -10.40 9.42
C PRO A 153 1.75 -10.24 10.25
N PHE A 154 0.61 -9.90 9.63
CA PHE A 154 -0.68 -9.78 10.33
C PHE A 154 -1.18 -11.13 10.90
N LEU A 155 -0.73 -12.25 10.33
CA LEU A 155 -1.10 -13.58 10.84
C LEU A 155 -0.50 -13.88 12.22
N SER A 156 0.49 -13.09 12.65
CA SER A 156 1.09 -13.16 13.99
C SER A 156 0.37 -12.33 15.05
N MET A 157 -0.70 -11.60 14.68
CA MET A 157 -1.52 -10.88 15.66
C MET A 157 -2.19 -11.87 16.63
N LYS A 158 -2.30 -11.46 17.90
CA LYS A 158 -2.90 -12.30 18.96
C LYS A 158 -4.36 -12.65 18.68
N GLU A 159 -5.09 -11.72 18.08
CA GLU A 159 -6.51 -11.86 17.73
C GLU A 159 -6.77 -11.28 16.35
N ASN A 160 -7.76 -11.80 15.63
CA ASN A 160 -8.29 -11.24 14.37
C ASN A 160 -7.28 -11.06 13.22
N GLY A 161 -6.02 -11.51 13.35
CA GLY A 161 -4.98 -11.38 12.32
C GLY A 161 -5.39 -11.95 10.97
N LYS A 162 -6.07 -13.10 10.97
CA LYS A 162 -6.63 -13.73 9.74
C LYS A 162 -7.68 -12.84 9.06
N ILE A 163 -8.49 -12.12 9.83
CA ILE A 163 -9.53 -11.23 9.29
C ILE A 163 -8.87 -10.02 8.61
N TYR A 164 -7.86 -9.42 9.23
CA TYR A 164 -7.10 -8.33 8.61
C TYR A 164 -6.36 -8.80 7.36
N ALA A 165 -5.67 -9.94 7.44
CA ALA A 165 -4.96 -10.52 6.31
C ALA A 165 -5.88 -10.82 5.13
N GLY A 166 -7.02 -11.47 5.40
CA GLY A 166 -8.05 -11.75 4.40
C GLY A 166 -8.67 -10.48 3.81
N SER A 167 -8.92 -9.46 4.64
CA SER A 167 -9.47 -8.18 4.19
C SER A 167 -8.50 -7.45 3.26
N ILE A 168 -7.22 -7.37 3.61
CA ILE A 168 -6.20 -6.72 2.76
C ILE A 168 -6.05 -7.47 1.43
N LEU A 169 -6.03 -8.81 1.45
CA LEU A 169 -5.98 -9.62 0.25
C LEU A 169 -7.23 -9.44 -0.62
N GLY A 170 -8.41 -9.42 -0.02
CA GLY A 170 -9.68 -9.16 -0.71
C GLY A 170 -9.70 -7.80 -1.38
N ILE A 171 -9.23 -6.74 -0.71
CA ILE A 171 -9.09 -5.40 -1.29
C ILE A 171 -8.08 -5.41 -2.43
N TYR A 172 -6.95 -6.13 -2.31
CA TYR A 172 -5.96 -6.26 -3.39
C TYR A 172 -6.58 -6.89 -4.64
N ILE A 173 -7.31 -8.00 -4.48
CA ILE A 173 -8.01 -8.69 -5.57
C ILE A 173 -9.08 -7.78 -6.19
N LEU A 174 -9.88 -7.11 -5.37
CA LEU A 174 -10.92 -6.17 -5.84
C LEU A 174 -10.29 -5.00 -6.63
N ALA A 175 -9.21 -4.41 -6.11
CA ALA A 175 -8.47 -3.35 -6.79
C ALA A 175 -7.88 -3.83 -8.13
N HIS A 176 -7.44 -5.10 -8.21
CA HIS A 176 -7.02 -5.74 -9.44
C HIS A 176 -8.12 -5.72 -10.51
N PHE A 177 -9.31 -6.22 -10.19
CA PHE A 177 -10.44 -6.23 -11.12
C PHE A 177 -10.88 -4.83 -11.54
N ILE A 178 -10.98 -3.91 -10.58
CA ILE A 178 -11.34 -2.53 -10.86
C ILE A 178 -10.34 -1.89 -11.83
N SER A 179 -9.05 -2.13 -11.63
CA SER A 179 -8.01 -1.58 -12.51
C SER A 179 -8.10 -2.12 -13.94
N ILE A 180 -8.31 -3.43 -14.11
CA ILE A 180 -8.45 -4.05 -15.43
C ILE A 180 -9.65 -3.43 -16.16
N SER A 181 -10.77 -3.28 -15.46
CA SER A 181 -11.98 -2.67 -16.02
C SER A 181 -11.75 -1.23 -16.48
N ARG A 182 -10.98 -0.44 -15.72
CA ARG A 182 -10.81 1.00 -16.02
C ARG A 182 -9.68 1.31 -17.00
N CYS A 183 -8.56 0.57 -17.01
CA CYS A 183 -7.47 0.77 -17.97
C CYS A 183 -7.17 -0.52 -18.77
N PRO A 184 -8.08 -0.96 -19.65
CA PRO A 184 -7.93 -2.22 -20.39
C PRO A 184 -6.74 -2.21 -21.38
N LYS A 185 -6.36 -1.02 -21.88
CA LYS A 185 -5.26 -0.86 -22.85
C LYS A 185 -3.91 -0.61 -22.19
N ASN A 186 -3.87 -0.32 -20.89
CA ASN A 186 -2.61 0.03 -20.25
C ASN A 186 -1.89 -1.26 -19.80
N LYS A 187 -0.70 -1.50 -20.38
CA LYS A 187 0.26 -2.48 -19.85
C LYS A 187 0.86 -2.03 -18.52
N GLY A 188 0.62 -0.78 -18.12
CA GLY A 188 0.91 -0.30 -16.80
C GLY A 188 -0.15 -0.71 -15.79
N SER A 189 0.23 -0.83 -14.53
CA SER A 189 -0.66 -1.34 -13.50
C SER A 189 -1.23 -0.27 -12.57
N PRO A 190 -2.43 0.28 -12.89
CA PRO A 190 -3.27 0.99 -11.94
C PRO A 190 -3.83 0.19 -10.74
N PRO A 191 -3.74 -1.16 -10.60
CA PRO A 191 -4.37 -1.82 -9.46
C PRO A 191 -3.64 -1.55 -8.16
N ASN A 192 -2.34 -1.28 -8.23
CA ASN A 192 -1.57 -1.03 -7.02
C ASN A 192 -1.94 0.33 -6.41
N GLY A 193 -2.03 1.41 -7.23
CA GLY A 193 -2.48 2.74 -6.78
C GLY A 193 -3.86 2.70 -6.11
N SER A 194 -4.79 2.04 -6.80
CA SER A 194 -6.17 1.86 -6.34
C SER A 194 -6.26 1.07 -5.03
N TRP A 195 -5.41 0.06 -4.88
CA TRP A 195 -5.33 -0.79 -3.70
C TRP A 195 -4.95 0.00 -2.45
N TRP A 196 -3.87 0.80 -2.46
CA TRP A 196 -3.46 1.56 -1.27
C TRP A 196 -4.54 2.51 -0.78
N CYS A 197 -5.21 3.20 -1.71
CA CYS A 197 -6.26 4.16 -1.37
C CYS A 197 -7.48 3.46 -0.72
N MET A 198 -7.89 2.29 -1.22
CA MET A 198 -8.98 1.53 -0.60
C MET A 198 -8.57 0.95 0.75
N MET A 199 -7.34 0.43 0.84
CA MET A 199 -6.81 -0.17 2.06
C MET A 199 -6.68 0.87 3.19
N ALA A 200 -6.16 2.07 2.87
CA ALA A 200 -5.99 3.17 3.80
C ALA A 200 -7.32 3.69 4.36
N ALA A 201 -8.35 3.78 3.53
CA ALA A 201 -9.67 4.21 4.00
C ALA A 201 -10.40 3.11 4.79
N PHE A 202 -10.34 1.85 4.32
CA PHE A 202 -11.22 0.79 4.82
C PHE A 202 -10.68 0.09 6.07
N ILE A 203 -9.39 -0.29 6.10
CA ILE A 203 -8.88 -1.17 7.16
C ILE A 203 -8.85 -0.49 8.54
N PRO A 204 -8.44 0.79 8.69
CA PRO A 204 -8.54 1.47 9.98
C PRO A 204 -9.98 1.55 10.49
N LEU A 205 -10.94 1.87 9.63
CA LEU A 205 -12.36 1.89 10.00
C LEU A 205 -12.88 0.51 10.40
N LEU A 206 -12.47 -0.53 9.67
CA LEU A 206 -12.79 -1.91 10.00
C LEU A 206 -12.25 -2.29 11.40
N ALA A 207 -11.03 -1.87 11.72
CA ALA A 207 -10.40 -2.13 13.03
C ALA A 207 -11.13 -1.46 14.19
N ILE A 208 -11.80 -0.32 13.96
CA ILE A 208 -12.67 0.30 14.97
C ILE A 208 -13.77 -0.69 15.37
N LYS A 209 -14.37 -1.40 14.42
CA LYS A 209 -15.42 -2.38 14.69
C LYS A 209 -14.90 -3.71 15.24
N ILE A 210 -13.80 -4.22 14.67
CA ILE A 210 -13.29 -5.57 14.98
C ILE A 210 -12.58 -5.65 16.34
N ASN A 211 -11.85 -4.62 16.72
CA ASN A 211 -11.09 -4.63 17.98
C ASN A 211 -11.90 -4.07 19.18
N ASN A 212 -13.21 -3.86 19.01
CA ASN A 212 -14.09 -3.48 20.13
C ASN A 212 -14.23 -4.61 21.14
#